data_AF-A0A0X8X1N7-F1
#
_entry.id   AF-A0A0X8X1N7-F1
#
_cell.length_a   1.000
_cell.length_b   1.000
_cell.length_c   1.000
_cell.angle_alpha   90.00
_cell.angle_beta   90.00
_cell.angle_gamma   90.00
#
_symmetry.space_group_name_H-M   'P 1'
#
loop_
_entity.id
_entity.type
_entity.pdbx_description
1 polymer ?
#
loop_
_entity_poly.entity_id
_entity_poly.type
_entity_poly.pdbx_seq_one_letter_code
_entity_poly.pdbx_strand_id
1 'polypeptide(L)'
;MKIRINGNSVRFRLTRSDVKQLAVTGRLEEKVNFGGALLCYAIKLGSGNELTSSFQNSTIILYMPERMVGELADTDKVGFENRNGELYLLVEKDFTCLDSVSEDQSDNYPNPLAKNFYEEGD
;
A
#
# COMPACT_ATOMS: atom_id res chain seq x y z
N MET A 1 -0.43 -6.95 3.07
CA MET A 1 0.17 -5.77 2.40
C MET A 1 1.13 -6.16 1.26
N LYS A 2 1.15 -5.41 0.15
CA LYS A 2 2.11 -5.63 -0.97
C LYS A 2 3.05 -4.44 -1.15
N ILE A 3 4.27 -4.70 -1.61
CA ILE A 3 5.26 -3.70 -1.99
C ILE A 3 5.68 -3.87 -3.45
N ARG A 4 5.80 -2.76 -4.19
CA ARG A 4 6.40 -2.69 -5.53
C ARG A 4 7.50 -1.66 -5.52
N ILE A 5 8.64 -2.02 -6.12
CA ILE A 5 9.81 -1.15 -6.24
C ILE A 5 10.15 -1.03 -7.73
N ASN A 6 10.39 0.18 -8.21
CA ASN A 6 10.81 0.45 -9.58
C ASN A 6 11.72 1.69 -9.61
N GLY A 7 13.01 1.50 -9.92
CA GLY A 7 13.98 2.59 -9.82
C GLY A 7 13.98 3.20 -8.41
N ASN A 8 13.97 4.54 -8.33
CA ASN A 8 13.92 5.28 -7.08
C ASN A 8 12.48 5.58 -6.62
N SER A 9 11.63 4.55 -6.65
CA SER A 9 10.22 4.62 -6.27
C SER A 9 9.79 3.40 -5.46
N VAL A 10 9.06 3.64 -4.37
CA VAL A 10 8.44 2.58 -3.55
C VAL A 10 6.93 2.80 -3.49
N ARG A 11 6.18 1.76 -3.81
CA ARG A 11 4.73 1.75 -3.74
C ARG A 11 4.22 0.64 -2.83
N PHE A 12 3.34 0.99 -1.92
CA PHE A 12 2.58 0.03 -1.11
C PHE A 12 1.15 -0.06 -1.61
N ARG A 13 0.63 -1.30 -1.69
CA ARG A 13 -0.78 -1.56 -1.94
C ARG A 13 -1.39 -2.25 -0.74
N LEU A 14 -2.49 -1.71 -0.26
CA LEU A 14 -3.17 -2.14 0.96
C LEU A 14 -4.53 -2.74 0.63
N THR A 15 -4.76 -3.98 1.05
CA THR A 15 -6.10 -4.59 1.01
C THR A 15 -7.05 -3.91 2.01
N ARG A 16 -8.33 -4.29 2.01
CA ARG A 16 -9.30 -3.75 2.98
C ARG A 16 -8.89 -4.07 4.41
N SER A 17 -8.43 -5.29 4.68
CA SER A 17 -7.96 -5.68 6.00
C SER A 17 -6.67 -4.96 6.39
N ASP A 18 -5.75 -4.71 5.45
CA ASP A 18 -4.55 -3.92 5.71
C ASP A 18 -4.91 -2.50 6.17
N VAL A 19 -5.78 -1.79 5.46
CA VAL A 19 -6.19 -0.42 5.81
C VAL A 19 -6.87 -0.39 7.17
N LYS A 20 -7.79 -1.33 7.43
CA LYS A 20 -8.45 -1.46 8.73
C LYS A 20 -7.45 -1.72 9.86
N GLN A 21 -6.50 -2.62 9.66
CA GLN A 21 -5.48 -2.92 10.66
C GLN A 21 -4.60 -1.69 10.89
N LEU A 22 -4.15 -1.00 9.84
CA LEU A 22 -3.35 0.22 9.97
C LEU A 22 -4.09 1.31 10.77
N ALA A 23 -5.39 1.50 10.52
CA ALA A 23 -6.22 2.47 11.25
C ALA A 23 -6.37 2.13 12.74
N VAL A 24 -6.45 0.83 13.09
CA VAL A 24 -6.64 0.39 14.49
C VAL A 24 -5.34 0.29 15.27
N THR A 25 -4.27 -0.24 14.66
CA THR A 25 -3.01 -0.56 15.36
C THR A 25 -1.92 0.48 15.12
N GLY A 26 -2.10 1.33 14.10
CA GLY A 26 -1.09 2.28 13.64
C GLY A 26 0.12 1.63 12.96
N ARG A 27 0.07 0.33 12.63
CA ARG A 27 1.22 -0.39 12.06
C ARG A 27 0.85 -1.63 11.23
N LEU A 28 1.53 -1.75 10.09
CA LEU A 28 1.63 -2.96 9.27
C LEU A 28 3.11 -3.36 9.14
N GLU A 29 3.38 -4.66 9.06
CA GLU A 29 4.71 -5.20 8.82
C GLU A 29 4.62 -6.53 8.09
N GLU A 30 5.49 -6.71 7.10
CA GLU A 30 5.65 -7.94 6.33
C GLU A 30 7.15 -8.26 6.20
N LYS A 31 7.46 -9.54 5.93
CA LYS A 31 8.84 -10.03 5.83
C LYS A 31 8.99 -11.01 4.68
N VAL A 32 10.07 -10.87 3.92
CA VAL A 32 10.50 -11.86 2.94
C VAL A 32 11.79 -12.49 3.44
N ASN A 33 11.80 -13.81 3.55
CA ASN A 33 12.95 -14.58 4.00
C ASN A 33 13.72 -15.14 2.80
N PHE A 34 14.99 -14.76 2.67
CA PHE A 34 15.92 -15.23 1.64
C PHE A 34 16.93 -16.28 2.18
N GLY A 35 16.61 -16.94 3.28
CA GLY A 35 17.43 -17.96 3.95
C GLY A 35 18.55 -17.38 4.82
N GLY A 36 19.32 -16.42 4.30
CA GLY A 36 20.41 -15.75 5.03
C GLY A 36 20.14 -14.29 5.39
N ALA A 37 19.09 -13.70 4.83
CA ALA A 37 18.71 -12.31 5.06
C ALA A 37 17.19 -12.16 5.03
N LEU A 38 16.70 -11.17 5.79
CA LEU A 38 15.31 -10.75 5.76
C LEU A 38 15.22 -9.40 5.05
N LEU A 39 14.26 -9.29 4.14
CA LEU A 39 13.73 -8.00 3.75
C LEU A 39 12.46 -7.75 4.53
N CYS A 40 12.46 -6.72 5.37
CA CYS A 40 11.27 -6.28 6.08
C CYS A 40 10.72 -5.02 5.41
N TYR A 41 9.40 -4.89 5.36
CA TYR A 41 8.75 -3.65 4.94
C TYR A 41 7.53 -3.38 5.81
N ALA A 42 7.36 -2.11 6.16
CA ALA A 42 6.37 -1.70 7.14
C ALA A 42 5.77 -0.34 6.80
N ILE A 43 4.52 -0.15 7.20
CA ILE A 43 3.89 1.17 7.32
C ILE A 43 3.64 1.43 8.81
N LYS A 44 3.96 2.63 9.27
CA LYS A 44 3.64 3.10 10.63
C LYS A 44 2.98 4.46 10.58
N LEU A 45 2.24 4.81 11.62
CA LEU A 45 1.85 6.21 11.83
C LEU A 45 3.08 7.11 11.92
N GLY A 46 3.02 8.23 11.23
CA GLY A 46 3.98 9.32 11.28
C GLY A 46 3.39 10.56 11.95
N SER A 47 4.23 11.33 12.63
CA SER A 47 3.83 12.61 13.26
C SER A 47 3.84 13.81 12.31
N GLY A 48 4.27 13.62 11.06
CA GLY A 48 4.31 14.66 10.03
C GLY A 48 2.99 14.82 9.28
N ASN A 49 3.00 15.67 8.24
CA ASN A 49 1.83 15.96 7.40
C ASN A 49 1.86 15.28 6.02
N GLU A 50 2.97 14.62 5.70
CA GLU A 50 3.26 13.99 4.42
C GLU A 50 3.83 12.59 4.62
N LEU A 51 3.87 11.79 3.55
CA LEU A 51 4.56 10.50 3.57
C LEU A 51 6.07 10.70 3.66
N THR A 52 6.72 10.00 4.56
CA THR A 52 8.18 9.91 4.64
C THR A 52 8.62 8.46 4.76
N SER A 53 9.92 8.22 4.63
CA SER A 53 10.46 6.86 4.73
C SER A 53 11.83 6.83 5.37
N SER A 54 12.20 5.66 5.90
CA SER A 54 13.55 5.35 6.32
C SER A 54 13.92 3.94 5.90
N PHE A 55 15.23 3.69 5.79
CA PHE A 55 15.77 2.35 5.58
C PHE A 55 16.84 2.08 6.63
N GLN A 56 16.58 1.10 7.50
CA GLN A 56 17.50 0.67 8.55
C GLN A 56 17.30 -0.80 8.86
N ASN A 57 18.37 -1.52 9.19
CA ASN A 57 18.31 -2.95 9.59
C ASN A 57 17.49 -3.81 8.59
N SER A 58 17.78 -3.66 7.30
CA SER A 58 17.06 -4.35 6.22
C SER A 58 15.54 -4.13 6.20
N THR A 59 15.09 -3.02 6.77
CA THR A 59 13.67 -2.67 6.88
C THR A 59 13.39 -1.37 6.17
N ILE A 60 12.49 -1.42 5.17
CA ILE A 60 11.87 -0.23 4.59
C ILE A 60 10.70 0.17 5.48
N ILE A 61 10.73 1.37 6.05
CA ILE A 61 9.64 1.89 6.87
C ILE A 61 9.07 3.12 6.17
N LEU A 62 7.78 3.06 5.83
CA LEU A 62 7.02 4.23 5.42
C LEU A 62 6.23 4.77 6.62
N TYR A 63 6.30 6.08 6.82
CA TYR A 63 5.55 6.79 7.84
C TYR A 63 4.39 7.53 7.18
N MET A 64 3.17 7.18 7.56
CA MET A 64 1.94 7.74 7.02
C MET A 64 1.23 8.56 8.12
N PRO A 65 0.93 9.84 7.89
CA PRO A 65 0.17 10.65 8.84
C PRO A 65 -1.19 10.02 9.19
N GLU A 66 -1.59 10.10 10.46
CA GLU A 66 -2.87 9.55 10.95
C GLU A 66 -4.08 10.06 10.15
N ARG A 67 -4.09 11.37 9.81
CA ARG A 67 -5.14 11.95 8.96
C ARG A 67 -5.28 11.21 7.63
N MET A 68 -4.16 10.84 7.00
CA MET A 68 -4.18 10.17 5.70
C MET A 68 -4.67 8.74 5.83
N VAL A 69 -4.34 8.06 6.95
CA VAL A 69 -4.87 6.71 7.23
C VAL A 69 -6.38 6.76 7.39
N GLY A 70 -6.90 7.73 8.15
CA GLY A 70 -8.35 7.95 8.28
C GLY A 70 -9.02 8.26 6.94
N GLU A 71 -8.46 9.19 6.17
CA GLU A 71 -8.97 9.50 4.81
C GLU A 71 -8.94 8.26 3.89
N LEU A 72 -7.90 7.43 3.95
CA LEU A 72 -7.80 6.20 3.17
C LEU A 72 -8.85 5.16 3.60
N ALA A 73 -9.14 5.07 4.90
CA ALA A 73 -10.11 4.13 5.46
C ALA A 73 -11.56 4.53 5.19
N ASP A 74 -11.88 5.82 5.34
CA ASP A 74 -13.25 6.31 5.52
C ASP A 74 -13.83 6.99 4.27
N THR A 75 -13.04 7.16 3.21
CA THR A 75 -13.46 7.85 1.98
C THR A 75 -13.13 7.05 0.72
N ASP A 76 -13.58 7.53 -0.44
CA ASP A 76 -13.22 6.98 -1.75
C ASP A 76 -11.81 7.36 -2.21
N LYS A 77 -11.02 8.06 -1.38
CA LYS A 77 -9.62 8.35 -1.67
C LYS A 77 -8.87 7.04 -1.96
N VAL A 78 -8.21 6.98 -3.11
CA VAL A 78 -7.50 5.79 -3.59
C VAL A 78 -6.12 5.64 -2.94
N GLY A 79 -5.41 6.74 -2.75
CA GLY A 79 -4.04 6.72 -2.27
C GLY A 79 -3.44 8.09 -2.05
N PHE A 80 -2.22 8.10 -1.55
CA PHE A 80 -1.41 9.29 -1.24
C PHE A 80 0.00 9.10 -1.79
N GLU A 81 0.59 10.18 -2.27
CA GLU A 81 1.96 10.20 -2.76
C GLU A 81 2.76 11.33 -2.14
N ASN A 82 4.09 11.16 -2.08
CA ASN A 82 5.02 12.23 -1.75
C ASN A 82 6.41 11.95 -2.34
N ARG A 83 7.26 12.98 -2.37
CA ARG A 83 8.72 12.83 -2.54
C ARG A 83 9.42 13.05 -1.22
N ASN A 84 10.14 12.04 -0.74
CA ASN A 84 11.00 12.16 0.43
C ASN A 84 12.46 12.30 -0.02
N GLY A 85 12.88 13.55 -0.26
CA GLY A 85 14.08 13.82 -1.05
C GLY A 85 13.85 13.39 -2.50
N GLU A 86 14.76 12.59 -3.06
CA GLU A 86 14.63 12.07 -4.42
C GLU A 86 13.72 10.83 -4.54
N LEU A 87 13.41 10.18 -3.41
CA LEU A 87 12.61 8.96 -3.39
C LEU A 87 11.13 9.28 -3.55
N TYR A 88 10.49 8.68 -4.56
CA TYR A 88 9.04 8.77 -4.73
C TYR A 88 8.32 7.67 -3.93
N LEU A 89 7.29 8.07 -3.17
CA LEU A 89 6.49 7.21 -2.31
C LEU A 89 5.03 7.24 -2.75
N LEU A 90 4.40 6.08 -2.78
CA LEU A 90 2.96 5.93 -3.05
C LEU A 90 2.36 4.86 -2.12
N VAL A 91 1.25 5.19 -1.48
CA VAL A 91 0.40 4.23 -0.76
C VAL A 91 -0.98 4.26 -1.42
N GLU A 92 -1.48 3.12 -1.89
CA GLU A 92 -2.79 3.03 -2.53
C GLU A 92 -3.58 1.80 -2.05
N LYS A 93 -4.90 1.86 -2.20
CA LYS A 93 -5.79 0.72 -2.07
C LYS A 93 -5.44 -0.33 -3.12
N ASP A 94 -5.40 -1.60 -2.71
CA ASP A 94 -5.21 -2.72 -3.62
C ASP A 94 -6.55 -3.09 -4.24
N PHE A 95 -6.72 -2.79 -5.53
CA PHE A 95 -7.93 -3.16 -6.27
C PHE A 95 -7.84 -4.58 -6.83
N THR A 96 -8.98 -5.23 -7.01
CA THR A 96 -9.07 -6.49 -7.74
C THR A 96 -8.58 -6.28 -9.19
N CYS A 97 -7.81 -7.22 -9.69
CA CYS A 97 -7.41 -7.24 -11.09
C CYS A 97 -8.64 -7.58 -11.97
N LEU A 98 -8.65 -7.09 -13.20
CA LEU A 98 -9.71 -7.45 -14.16
C LEU A 98 -9.44 -8.81 -14.82
N ASP A 99 -8.17 -9.21 -14.88
CA ASP A 99 -7.75 -10.49 -15.42
C ASP A 99 -7.77 -11.58 -14.35
N SER A 100 -7.92 -12.83 -14.78
CA SER A 100 -7.72 -14.00 -13.92
C SER A 100 -6.25 -14.08 -13.49
N VAL A 101 -6.01 -13.96 -12.18
CA VAL A 101 -4.70 -14.16 -11.58
C VAL A 101 -4.75 -15.33 -10.60
N SER A 102 -3.59 -15.91 -10.29
CA SER A 102 -3.48 -17.02 -9.33
C SER A 102 -3.55 -16.58 -7.86
N GLU A 103 -3.51 -15.28 -7.61
CA GLU A 103 -3.54 -14.70 -6.26
C GLU A 103 -4.98 -14.55 -5.75
N ASP A 104 -5.20 -14.82 -4.46
CA ASP A 104 -6.48 -14.50 -3.80
C ASP A 104 -6.63 -12.98 -3.67
N GLN A 105 -7.71 -12.45 -4.24
CA GLN A 105 -8.05 -11.03 -4.23
C GLN A 105 -9.39 -10.74 -3.55
N SER A 106 -9.91 -11.69 -2.77
CA SER A 106 -11.17 -11.54 -2.04
C SER A 106 -11.16 -10.39 -1.04
N ASP A 107 -10.00 -10.01 -0.51
CA ASP A 107 -9.82 -8.88 0.42
C ASP A 107 -9.51 -7.54 -0.28
N ASN A 108 -9.36 -7.54 -1.61
CA ASN A 108 -9.07 -6.33 -2.37
C ASN A 108 -10.32 -5.43 -2.49
N TYR A 109 -10.09 -4.17 -2.84
CA TYR A 109 -11.14 -3.21 -3.17
C TYR A 109 -11.72 -3.52 -4.57
N PRO A 110 -13.03 -3.33 -4.80
CA PRO A 110 -13.61 -3.50 -6.13
C PRO A 110 -12.94 -2.57 -7.14
N ASN A 111 -12.60 -3.10 -8.31
CA ASN A 111 -11.98 -2.29 -9.36
C ASN A 111 -12.99 -1.29 -9.94
N PRO A 112 -12.73 0.03 -9.91
CA PRO A 112 -13.65 1.03 -10.47
C PRO A 112 -13.87 0.86 -11.97
N LEU A 113 -12.92 0.26 -12.69
CA LEU A 113 -13.00 0.02 -14.14
C LEU A 113 -13.81 -1.24 -14.49
N ALA A 114 -14.19 -2.07 -13.51
CA ALA A 114 -14.95 -3.30 -13.76
C ALA A 114 -16.31 -3.03 -14.42
N LYS A 115 -16.89 -1.83 -14.25
CA LYS A 115 -18.16 -1.46 -14.89
C LYS A 115 -18.07 -1.28 -16.41
N ASN A 116 -16.92 -0.87 -16.93
CA ASN A 116 -16.75 -0.61 -18.37
C ASN A 116 -16.39 -1.89 -19.16
N PHE A 117 -15.85 -2.91 -18.50
CA PHE A 117 -15.38 -4.14 -19.15
C PHE A 117 -16.51 -5.10 -19.58
N TYR A 118 -17.71 -4.98 -19.00
CA TYR A 118 -18.86 -5.80 -19.39
C TYR A 118 -19.73 -5.15 -20.48
N GLU A 119 -19.48 -3.88 -20.85
CA GLU A 119 -20.25 -3.18 -21.89
C GLU A 119 -19.58 -3.23 -23.27
N GLU A 120 -18.27 -3.45 -23.35
CA GLU A 120 -17.51 -3.58 -24.62
C GLU A 120 -17.28 -5.04 -25.06
N GLY A 121 -17.80 -6.01 -24.29
CA GLY A 121 -17.56 -7.44 -24.47
C GLY A 121 -18.71 -8.27 -25.03
N ASP A 122 -19.85 -7.65 -25.36
CA ASP A 122 -21.03 -8.30 -25.99
C ASP A 122 -21.16 -7.98 -27.48
#